data_AF-A0A8H7ZSQ2-F1
#
_entry.id   AF-A0A8H7ZSQ2-F1
#
_cell.length_a   1.000
_cell.length_b   1.000
_cell.length_c   1.000
_cell.angle_alpha   90.00
_cell.angle_beta   90.00
_cell.angle_gamma   90.00
#
_symmetry.space_group_name_H-M   'P 1'
#
loop_
_entity.id
_entity.type
_entity.pdbx_description
1 polymer ?
#
loop_
_entity_poly.entity_id
_entity_poly.type
_entity_poly.pdbx_seq_one_letter_code
_entity_poly.pdbx_strand_id
1 'polypeptide(L)'
;FCAYRAVIITCASVRINGDTRCLIPLNLHANLPTAYLFSAILVVLPQVPFAEEIKKQAGIATAAVGLIQDAALAEKVVRSGHADLVFIAREFLRDPGFVLRCAEELGVAIAWPRQYERAVRKRGRARPGGCPARLHPSGGSKLVVLISGNGSNLQALIDACGSGELPGSISLVVSNRKGARGLERAAKAGIPTASRPLKPYTSAGRKREEYDADLAQLVLEAAPDLVVLAGWMHVLSSAFLQRFEHGAVINLHPALPGAFDGADAIGRAYRAYKECKVKSTGGTVHYVIPEVDRGEPILTQEVAIYPTDDLKDLEERIHAVEHSLIVQAAKATLEARRK
;
A
#
# COMPACT_ATOMS: atom_id res chain seq x y z
N PHE A 1 -12.15 -10.50 15.29
CA PHE A 1 -11.17 -10.90 16.33
C PHE A 1 -9.75 -10.74 15.78
N CYS A 2 -8.97 -9.80 16.34
CA CYS A 2 -7.49 -9.64 16.46
C CYS A 2 -6.54 -10.30 15.42
N ALA A 3 -5.38 -9.77 15.01
CA ALA A 3 -4.51 -8.65 15.40
C ALA A 3 -3.42 -8.61 14.28
N TYR A 4 -2.81 -7.50 13.87
CA TYR A 4 -1.74 -6.80 14.56
C TYR A 4 -1.85 -5.30 14.28
N ARG A 5 -2.57 -4.63 15.16
CA ARG A 5 -2.28 -3.23 15.47
C ARG A 5 -1.05 -3.25 16.38
N ALA A 6 0.14 -3.03 15.84
CA ALA A 6 1.14 -2.33 16.62
C ALA A 6 0.69 -0.86 16.64
N VAL A 7 -0.37 -0.59 17.40
CA VAL A 7 -0.62 0.78 17.82
C VAL A 7 0.34 0.95 18.99
N ILE A 8 1.31 1.84 18.83
CA ILE A 8 1.93 2.43 20.01
C ILE A 8 0.84 3.33 20.61
N ILE A 9 -0.04 2.71 21.42
CA ILE A 9 -0.87 3.41 22.38
C ILE A 9 0.00 3.53 23.62
N THR A 10 0.80 4.57 23.69
CA THR A 10 1.26 5.06 24.99
C THR A 10 0.11 5.85 25.60
N CYS A 11 -0.81 5.14 26.23
CA CYS A 11 -1.73 5.74 27.20
C CYS A 11 -0.92 6.05 28.45
N ALA A 12 -0.71 7.33 28.76
CA ALA A 12 -0.41 7.72 30.12
C ALA A 12 -1.74 8.05 30.81
N SER A 13 -2.04 7.41 31.93
CA SER A 13 -3.10 7.87 32.82
C SER A 13 -2.49 8.85 33.83
N VAL A 14 -2.98 10.08 33.85
CA VAL A 14 -2.66 11.05 34.90
C VAL A 14 -3.79 10.99 35.94
N ARG A 15 -3.44 10.82 37.21
CA ARG A 15 -4.41 10.97 38.31
C ARG A 15 -4.54 12.44 38.63
N ILE A 16 -5.75 12.99 38.51
CA ILE A 16 -6.07 14.33 38.98
C ILE A 16 -7.20 14.17 40.01
N ASN A 17 -6.93 14.56 41.26
CA ASN A 17 -7.85 14.46 42.40
C ASN A 17 -8.40 13.05 42.73
N GLY A 18 -7.60 11.99 42.51
CA GLY A 18 -7.96 10.62 42.91
C GLY A 18 -8.74 9.80 41.88
N ASP A 19 -9.29 10.44 40.84
CA ASP A 19 -9.96 9.72 39.75
C ASP A 19 -8.99 9.43 38.59
N THR A 20 -9.05 8.19 38.08
CA THR A 20 -8.21 7.74 36.97
C THR A 20 -8.87 8.16 35.65
N ARG A 21 -8.27 9.10 34.90
CA ARG A 21 -8.70 9.46 33.55
C ARG A 21 -7.63 9.12 32.51
N CYS A 22 -8.07 8.54 31.39
CA CYS A 22 -7.22 7.94 30.38
C CYS A 22 -6.93 8.94 29.24
N LEU A 23 -5.67 9.20 28.92
CA LEU A 23 -5.29 9.89 27.68
C LEU A 23 -5.19 8.85 26.55
N ILE A 24 -6.06 8.94 25.54
CA ILE A 24 -6.11 8.01 24.40
C ILE A 24 -5.69 8.74 23.12
N PRO A 25 -4.61 8.38 22.42
CA PRO A 25 -4.43 8.81 21.04
C PRO A 25 -5.34 7.98 20.12
N LEU A 26 -6.31 8.61 19.43
CA LEU A 26 -7.00 7.94 18.32
C LEU A 26 -7.22 8.86 17.11
N ASN A 27 -6.88 8.31 15.95
CA ASN A 27 -7.31 8.74 14.63
C ASN A 27 -8.81 8.50 14.51
N LEU A 28 -9.61 9.56 14.29
CA LEU A 28 -11.04 9.46 14.02
C LEU A 28 -11.30 9.75 12.54
N HIS A 29 -11.52 8.68 11.78
CA HIS A 29 -12.44 8.70 10.64
C HIS A 29 -13.84 8.39 11.19
N ALA A 30 -14.75 9.33 11.12
CA ALA A 30 -16.18 9.07 11.27
C ALA A 30 -16.96 9.99 10.32
N ASN A 31 -17.70 9.37 9.40
CA ASN A 31 -18.77 10.00 8.65
C ASN A 31 -19.84 10.50 9.65
N LEU A 32 -20.01 11.81 9.72
CA LEU A 32 -21.21 12.44 10.28
C LEU A 32 -22.00 13.08 9.13
N PRO A 33 -23.34 12.99 9.13
CA PRO A 33 -24.16 13.56 8.08
C PRO A 33 -24.05 15.09 8.03
N THR A 34 -23.96 15.59 6.80
CA THR A 34 -23.91 17.00 6.42
C THR A 34 -25.17 17.75 6.86
N ALA A 35 -25.04 18.67 7.82
CA ALA A 35 -25.88 19.86 7.94
C ALA A 35 -25.28 20.80 9.00
N TYR A 36 -24.57 21.85 8.57
CA TYR A 36 -24.84 23.26 8.83
C TYR A 36 -23.65 24.12 8.38
N LEU A 37 -23.98 25.12 7.56
CA LEU A 37 -23.13 25.98 6.78
C LEU A 37 -22.44 27.10 7.61
N PHE A 38 -21.23 27.46 7.16
CA PHE A 38 -20.61 28.80 7.06
C PHE A 38 -20.35 29.64 8.33
N SER A 39 -19.08 29.94 8.57
CA SER A 39 -18.44 31.18 8.07
C SER A 39 -16.93 31.11 8.31
N ALA A 40 -16.17 31.59 7.33
CA ALA A 40 -14.76 31.89 7.46
C ALA A 40 -14.50 32.85 8.63
N ILE A 41 -13.31 32.69 9.24
CA ILE A 41 -12.52 33.57 10.13
C ILE A 41 -11.97 32.74 11.31
N LEU A 42 -10.68 32.96 11.60
CA LEU A 42 -9.85 32.40 12.69
C LEU A 42 -9.11 31.08 12.41
N VAL A 43 -8.12 31.22 11.53
CA VAL A 43 -6.80 30.63 11.76
C VAL A 43 -6.32 31.04 13.17
N VAL A 44 -5.84 30.07 13.96
CA VAL A 44 -5.20 30.19 15.30
C VAL A 44 -6.09 30.26 16.56
N LEU A 45 -7.02 29.33 16.76
CA LEU A 45 -7.51 29.00 18.12
C LEU A 45 -7.64 27.48 18.29
N PRO A 46 -7.32 26.91 19.48
CA PRO A 46 -7.48 25.48 19.75
C PRO A 46 -8.97 25.09 19.61
N GLN A 47 -9.30 23.85 19.24
CA GLN A 47 -10.70 23.37 19.10
C GLN A 47 -11.45 23.26 20.45
N VAL A 48 -10.93 23.94 21.48
CA VAL A 48 -11.45 23.98 22.85
C VAL A 48 -12.83 24.63 22.92
N PRO A 49 -13.12 25.78 22.26
CA PRO A 49 -14.47 26.35 22.29
C PRO A 49 -15.52 25.43 21.67
N PHE A 50 -15.13 24.63 20.67
CA PHE A 50 -16.02 23.66 20.03
C PHE A 50 -16.31 22.45 20.94
N ALA A 51 -15.28 21.92 21.61
CA ALA A 51 -15.44 20.85 22.60
C ALA A 51 -16.29 21.31 23.81
N GLU A 52 -16.14 22.56 24.22
CA GLU A 52 -16.93 23.16 25.30
C GLU A 52 -18.39 23.31 24.90
N GLU A 53 -18.67 23.78 23.68
CA GLU A 53 -20.04 23.98 23.22
C GLU A 53 -20.79 22.65 23.10
N ILE A 54 -20.16 21.61 22.55
CA ILE A 54 -20.73 20.25 22.50
C ILE A 54 -21.03 19.76 23.92
N LYS A 55 -20.12 19.99 24.87
CA LYS A 55 -20.31 19.58 26.26
C LYS A 55 -21.52 20.27 26.89
N LYS A 56 -21.67 21.58 26.68
CA LYS A 56 -22.80 22.37 27.22
C LYS A 56 -24.12 21.95 26.59
N GLN A 57 -24.16 21.73 25.28
CA GLN A 57 -25.40 21.42 24.57
C GLN A 57 -25.84 19.97 24.70
N ALA A 58 -24.90 19.02 24.61
CA ALA A 58 -25.21 17.59 24.60
C ALA A 58 -25.04 16.91 25.96
N GLY A 59 -24.40 17.56 26.94
CA GLY A 59 -24.18 16.99 28.28
C GLY A 59 -23.28 15.75 28.30
N ILE A 60 -22.52 15.52 27.24
CA ILE A 60 -21.61 14.38 27.09
C ILE A 60 -20.17 14.78 27.39
N ALA A 61 -19.34 13.81 27.79
CA ALA A 61 -17.92 14.05 27.98
C ALA A 61 -17.25 14.40 26.64
N THR A 62 -16.42 15.45 26.63
CA THR A 62 -15.76 15.94 25.40
C THR A 62 -14.25 15.97 25.54
N ALA A 63 -13.55 15.86 24.40
CA ALA A 63 -12.11 15.96 24.33
C ALA A 63 -11.69 17.05 23.35
N ALA A 64 -10.71 17.88 23.72
CA ALA A 64 -10.19 18.94 22.89
C ALA A 64 -8.93 18.51 22.12
N VAL A 65 -8.79 19.01 20.89
CA VAL A 65 -7.62 18.75 20.02
C VAL A 65 -7.10 20.04 19.37
N GLY A 66 -5.83 20.03 18.96
CA GLY A 66 -5.25 21.07 18.10
C GLY A 66 -4.51 22.19 18.85
N LEU A 67 -3.25 22.40 18.46
CA LEU A 67 -2.35 23.45 18.98
C LEU A 67 -2.20 23.50 20.51
N ILE A 68 -2.36 22.36 21.18
CA ILE A 68 -2.00 22.23 22.60
C ILE A 68 -0.55 21.74 22.65
N GLN A 69 0.36 22.68 22.92
CA GLN A 69 1.80 22.48 22.74
C GLN A 69 2.57 22.29 24.05
N ASP A 70 1.94 22.57 25.19
CA ASP A 70 2.56 22.52 26.50
C ASP A 70 1.59 22.04 27.59
N ALA A 71 2.17 21.66 28.74
CA ALA A 71 1.45 21.11 29.89
C ALA A 71 0.47 22.13 30.52
N ALA A 72 0.87 23.40 30.58
CA ALA A 72 0.09 24.46 31.21
C ALA A 72 -1.22 24.73 30.45
N LEU A 73 -1.16 24.73 29.11
CA LEU A 73 -2.32 24.87 28.26
C LEU A 73 -3.25 23.66 28.36
N ALA A 74 -2.71 22.44 28.37
CA ALA A 74 -3.50 21.22 28.55
C ALA A 74 -4.25 21.22 29.91
N GLU A 75 -3.56 21.57 30.99
CA GLU A 75 -4.13 21.67 32.33
C GLU A 75 -5.21 22.76 32.42
N LYS A 76 -4.96 23.93 31.81
CA LYS A 76 -5.93 25.04 31.79
C LYS A 76 -7.24 24.64 31.11
N VAL A 77 -7.17 23.91 29.99
CA VAL A 77 -8.36 23.45 29.25
C VAL A 77 -9.22 22.52 30.10
N VAL A 78 -8.58 21.55 30.78
CA VAL A 78 -9.29 20.57 31.61
C VAL A 78 -9.82 21.21 32.90
N ARG A 79 -9.00 22.00 33.61
CA ARG A 79 -9.40 22.66 34.87
C ARG A 79 -10.53 23.65 34.71
N SER A 80 -10.52 24.41 33.62
CA SER A 80 -11.54 25.42 33.36
C SER A 80 -12.85 24.79 32.87
N GLY A 81 -12.91 23.45 32.74
CA GLY A 81 -14.11 22.71 32.37
C GLY A 81 -14.43 22.74 30.87
N HIS A 82 -13.60 23.40 30.05
CA HIS A 82 -13.81 23.53 28.61
C HIS A 82 -13.79 22.18 27.88
N ALA A 83 -13.05 21.18 28.39
CA ALA A 83 -13.14 19.79 27.94
C ALA A 83 -12.84 18.83 29.09
N ASP A 84 -13.28 17.57 28.98
CA ASP A 84 -12.98 16.52 29.96
C ASP A 84 -11.62 15.86 29.73
N LEU A 85 -11.12 15.95 28.50
CA LEU A 85 -9.87 15.37 28.04
C LEU A 85 -9.20 16.27 27.00
N VAL A 86 -7.89 16.05 26.79
CA VAL A 86 -7.10 16.69 25.75
C VAL A 86 -6.33 15.63 24.98
N PHE A 87 -6.31 15.73 23.65
CA PHE A 87 -5.44 14.90 22.82
C PHE A 87 -4.26 15.69 22.27
N ILE A 88 -3.08 15.10 22.38
CA ILE A 88 -1.81 15.68 21.94
C ILE A 88 -1.24 14.78 20.83
N ALA A 89 -1.16 15.32 19.62
CA ALA A 89 -0.70 14.57 18.46
C ALA A 89 0.70 15.00 18.02
N ARG A 90 0.87 16.28 17.63
CA ARG A 90 2.09 16.76 16.96
C ARG A 90 3.32 16.78 17.86
N GLU A 91 3.18 17.19 19.11
CA GLU A 91 4.34 17.27 20.01
C GLU A 91 4.80 15.88 20.47
N PHE A 92 3.90 14.90 20.57
CA PHE A 92 4.27 13.50 20.85
C PHE A 92 5.08 12.86 19.71
N LEU A 93 4.81 13.24 18.45
CA LEU A 93 5.60 12.77 17.30
C LEU A 93 7.01 13.35 17.27
N ARG A 94 7.21 14.55 17.81
CA ARG A 94 8.52 15.20 17.92
C ARG A 94 9.30 14.70 19.13
N ASP A 95 8.58 14.36 20.18
CA ASP A 95 9.17 13.95 21.43
C ASP A 95 8.35 12.84 22.11
N PRO A 96 8.82 11.58 22.01
CA PRO A 96 8.17 10.45 22.65
C PRO A 96 8.12 10.55 24.19
N GLY A 97 8.98 11.38 24.80
CA GLY A 97 9.03 11.66 26.23
C GLY A 97 8.19 12.87 26.66
N PHE A 98 7.47 13.52 25.75
CA PHE A 98 6.67 14.72 26.01
C PHE A 98 5.78 14.61 27.25
N VAL A 99 5.07 13.48 27.38
CA VAL A 99 4.12 13.25 28.48
C VAL A 99 4.84 13.11 29.82
N LEU A 100 6.04 12.53 29.84
CA LEU A 100 6.84 12.39 31.07
C LEU A 100 7.36 13.74 31.54
N ARG A 101 7.83 14.59 30.63
CA ARG A 101 8.25 15.95 30.98
C ARG A 101 7.09 16.81 31.46
N CYS A 102 5.94 16.75 30.79
CA CYS A 102 4.75 17.47 31.26
C CYS A 102 4.34 17.03 32.67
N ALA A 103 4.49 15.74 32.98
CA ALA A 103 4.22 15.22 34.31
C ALA A 103 5.18 15.74 35.37
N GLU A 104 6.47 15.77 35.04
CA GLU A 104 7.53 16.31 35.89
C GLU A 104 7.30 17.81 36.13
N GLU A 105 6.99 18.58 35.08
CA GLU A 105 6.64 20.01 35.14
C GLU A 105 5.42 20.28 36.04
N LEU A 106 4.41 19.41 35.97
CA LEU A 106 3.20 19.50 36.80
C LEU A 106 3.35 18.86 38.18
N GLY A 107 4.50 18.25 38.50
CA GLY A 107 4.76 17.57 39.76
C GLY A 107 3.95 16.30 39.98
N VAL A 108 3.49 15.64 38.91
CA VAL A 108 2.65 14.45 38.97
C VAL A 108 3.46 13.18 38.68
N ALA A 109 3.43 12.22 39.60
CA ALA A 109 4.01 10.90 39.38
C ALA A 109 3.12 10.07 38.42
N ILE A 110 3.68 9.65 37.27
CA ILE A 110 3.00 8.78 36.32
C ILE A 110 3.62 7.39 36.34
N ALA A 111 2.79 6.36 36.47
CA ALA A 111 3.21 4.98 36.23
C ALA A 111 3.15 4.68 34.73
N TRP A 112 4.25 4.20 34.16
CA TRP A 112 4.24 3.72 32.77
C TRP A 112 3.28 2.53 32.66
N PRO A 113 2.41 2.47 31.64
CA PRO A 113 1.63 1.25 31.39
C PRO A 113 2.60 0.08 31.17
N ARG A 114 2.34 -1.12 31.71
CA ARG A 114 3.24 -2.26 31.44
C ARG A 114 3.40 -2.43 29.92
N GLN A 115 4.61 -2.19 29.43
CA GLN A 115 4.96 -2.38 28.03
C GLN A 115 4.59 -3.82 27.65
N TYR A 116 3.78 -3.96 26.60
CA TYR A 116 3.14 -5.20 26.13
C TYR A 116 3.85 -6.50 26.55
N GLU A 117 3.10 -7.45 27.11
CA GLU A 117 3.59 -8.82 27.19
C GLU A 117 3.92 -9.30 25.77
N ARG A 118 5.18 -9.63 25.49
CA ARG A 118 5.54 -10.32 24.25
C ARG A 118 4.88 -11.69 24.30
N ALA A 119 4.05 -12.00 23.31
CA ALA A 119 3.50 -13.35 23.15
C ALA A 119 4.65 -14.37 23.09
N VAL A 120 4.81 -15.17 24.14
CA VAL A 120 5.81 -16.24 24.19
C VAL A 120 5.40 -17.32 23.20
N ARG A 121 6.23 -17.56 22.19
CA ARG A 121 6.01 -18.58 21.17
C ARG A 121 6.11 -19.96 21.84
N LYS A 122 4.97 -20.59 22.19
CA LYS A 122 4.97 -22.00 22.64
C LYS A 122 5.58 -22.86 21.53
N ARG A 123 6.75 -23.45 21.78
CA ARG A 123 7.31 -24.49 20.91
C ARG A 123 6.41 -25.73 21.00
N GLY A 124 6.01 -26.25 19.84
CA GLY A 124 5.55 -27.64 19.70
C GLY A 124 4.03 -27.86 19.72
N ARG A 125 3.41 -27.75 18.55
CA ARG A 125 2.57 -28.82 17.95
C ARG A 125 2.26 -28.43 16.51
N ALA A 126 2.68 -29.27 15.56
CA ALA A 126 2.28 -29.15 14.17
C ALA A 126 0.75 -29.26 14.09
N ARG A 127 0.10 -28.29 13.42
CA ARG A 127 -1.33 -28.38 13.10
C ARG A 127 -1.48 -29.12 11.77
N PRO A 128 -2.27 -30.21 11.70
CA PRO A 128 -2.72 -30.74 10.43
C PRO A 128 -3.88 -29.87 9.91
N GLY A 129 -3.88 -29.55 8.62
CA GLY A 129 -4.97 -28.83 7.95
C GLY A 129 -4.58 -27.41 7.52
N GLY A 130 -4.70 -27.17 6.22
CA GLY A 130 -4.36 -25.92 5.53
C GLY A 130 -5.01 -24.68 6.15
N CYS A 131 -4.33 -23.56 6.01
CA CYS A 131 -4.78 -22.27 6.51
C CYS A 131 -6.06 -21.87 5.76
N PRO A 132 -7.22 -21.69 6.42
CA PRO A 132 -8.35 -21.05 5.78
C PRO A 132 -8.00 -19.56 5.57
N ALA A 133 -8.40 -19.03 4.41
CA ALA A 133 -8.13 -17.67 3.96
C ALA A 133 -8.34 -16.64 5.08
N ARG A 134 -7.32 -15.82 5.30
CA ARG A 134 -7.29 -14.82 6.37
C ARG A 134 -8.14 -13.62 5.93
N LEU A 135 -9.40 -13.57 6.38
CA LEU A 135 -10.22 -12.37 6.25
C LEU A 135 -9.63 -11.25 7.12
N HIS A 136 -9.00 -10.27 6.47
CA HIS A 136 -8.48 -9.05 7.11
C HIS A 136 -9.60 -8.02 7.32
N PRO A 137 -9.77 -7.44 8.52
CA PRO A 137 -10.72 -6.34 8.73
C PRO A 137 -10.09 -5.00 8.32
N SER A 138 -10.67 -4.36 7.30
CA SER A 138 -10.55 -2.95 6.87
C SER A 138 -9.16 -2.36 6.51
N GLY A 139 -8.23 -3.15 5.98
CA GLY A 139 -7.00 -2.66 5.35
C GLY A 139 -7.01 -2.98 3.85
N GLY A 140 -6.74 -2.00 2.98
CA GLY A 140 -6.72 -2.19 1.52
C GLY A 140 -5.75 -3.29 1.10
N SER A 141 -6.00 -3.90 -0.06
CA SER A 141 -5.15 -4.98 -0.57
C SER A 141 -3.71 -4.50 -0.82
N LYS A 142 -2.73 -5.36 -0.56
CA LYS A 142 -1.30 -5.08 -0.77
C LYS A 142 -0.83 -5.63 -2.10
N LEU A 143 -0.26 -4.75 -2.92
CA LEU A 143 0.34 -5.11 -4.20
C LEU A 143 1.85 -5.06 -4.09
N VAL A 144 2.53 -6.02 -4.72
CA VAL A 144 3.97 -5.94 -5.01
C VAL A 144 4.14 -5.85 -6.52
N VAL A 145 4.87 -4.84 -7.00
CA VAL A 145 5.04 -4.59 -8.43
C VAL A 145 6.48 -4.86 -8.85
N LEU A 146 6.66 -5.72 -9.87
CA LEU A 146 7.95 -6.06 -10.45
C LEU A 146 8.15 -5.33 -11.78
N ILE A 147 9.30 -4.69 -11.95
CA ILE A 147 9.63 -3.85 -13.12
C ILE A 147 11.05 -4.11 -13.63
N SER A 148 11.35 -3.69 -14.87
CA SER A 148 12.72 -3.69 -15.40
C SER A 148 13.17 -2.36 -16.03
N GLY A 149 12.29 -1.37 -16.17
CA GLY A 149 12.56 -0.20 -17.01
C GLY A 149 11.90 1.10 -16.57
N ASN A 150 11.27 1.79 -17.53
CA ASN A 150 10.74 3.14 -17.36
C ASN A 150 9.63 3.25 -16.28
N GLY A 151 8.82 2.19 -16.14
CA GLY A 151 7.78 2.12 -15.13
C GLY A 151 6.55 3.01 -15.39
N SER A 152 6.14 3.17 -16.65
CA SER A 152 4.88 3.86 -17.00
C SER A 152 3.65 3.09 -16.47
N ASN A 153 3.61 1.77 -16.66
CA ASN A 153 2.59 0.90 -16.07
C ASN A 153 2.60 0.94 -14.53
N LEU A 154 3.78 1.04 -13.92
CA LEU A 154 3.90 1.26 -12.47
C LEU A 154 3.29 2.60 -12.06
N GLN A 155 3.51 3.68 -12.82
CA GLN A 155 2.92 4.98 -12.54
C GLN A 155 1.40 4.91 -12.55
N ALA A 156 0.80 4.26 -13.55
CA ALA A 156 -0.65 4.06 -13.61
C ALA A 156 -1.20 3.36 -12.35
N LEU A 157 -0.51 2.31 -11.86
CA LEU A 157 -0.88 1.62 -10.62
C LEU A 157 -0.74 2.52 -9.38
N ILE A 158 0.33 3.33 -9.29
CA ILE A 158 0.54 4.31 -8.21
C ILE A 158 -0.62 5.31 -8.17
N ASP A 159 -0.95 5.89 -9.32
CA ASP A 159 -1.97 6.91 -9.45
C ASP A 159 -3.37 6.35 -9.13
N ALA A 160 -3.66 5.11 -9.58
CA ALA A 160 -4.90 4.42 -9.28
C ALA A 160 -5.06 4.05 -7.79
N CYS A 161 -3.96 3.71 -7.10
CA CYS A 161 -4.00 3.52 -5.64
C CYS A 161 -4.20 4.85 -4.92
N GLY A 162 -3.51 5.91 -5.34
CA GLY A 162 -3.59 7.24 -4.73
C GLY A 162 -4.95 7.91 -4.88
N SER A 163 -5.64 7.67 -6.00
CA SER A 163 -7.01 8.15 -6.25
C SER A 163 -8.10 7.26 -5.64
N GLY A 164 -7.76 6.03 -5.22
CA GLY A 164 -8.72 5.05 -4.71
C GLY A 164 -9.47 4.25 -5.79
N GLU A 165 -9.16 4.43 -7.07
CA GLU A 165 -9.70 3.62 -8.16
C GLU A 165 -9.40 2.12 -7.97
N LEU A 166 -8.16 1.84 -7.57
CA LEU A 166 -7.66 0.53 -7.18
C LEU A 166 -7.67 0.43 -5.64
N PRO A 167 -8.56 -0.40 -5.04
CA PRO A 167 -8.73 -0.47 -3.59
C PRO A 167 -7.60 -1.23 -2.89
N GLY A 168 -6.42 -0.62 -2.86
CA GLY A 168 -5.19 -1.18 -2.33
C GLY A 168 -4.04 -0.18 -2.28
N SER A 169 -2.85 -0.68 -1.91
CA SER A 169 -1.62 0.08 -1.87
C SER A 169 -0.45 -0.78 -2.35
N ILE A 170 0.53 -0.16 -2.99
CA ILE A 170 1.75 -0.84 -3.39
C ILE A 170 2.69 -0.89 -2.17
N SER A 171 2.96 -2.09 -1.65
CA SER A 171 3.81 -2.29 -0.47
C SER A 171 5.31 -2.39 -0.80
N LEU A 172 5.64 -2.79 -2.03
CA LEU A 172 7.01 -2.90 -2.50
C LEU A 172 7.07 -2.82 -4.03
N VAL A 173 8.06 -2.11 -4.56
CA VAL A 173 8.46 -2.17 -5.97
C VAL A 173 9.82 -2.84 -6.08
N VAL A 174 9.91 -3.89 -6.90
CA VAL A 174 11.15 -4.63 -7.12
C VAL A 174 11.61 -4.47 -8.57
N SER A 175 12.89 -4.18 -8.77
CA SER A 175 13.50 -4.11 -10.09
C SER A 175 14.70 -5.03 -10.21
N ASN A 176 14.82 -5.74 -11.33
CA ASN A 176 16.05 -6.45 -11.69
C ASN A 176 17.13 -5.55 -12.30
N ARG A 177 16.85 -4.26 -12.49
CA ARG A 177 17.83 -3.28 -12.99
C ARG A 177 18.00 -2.15 -11.98
N LYS A 178 19.24 -1.91 -11.54
CA LYS A 178 19.58 -0.86 -10.57
C LYS A 178 19.19 0.55 -11.05
N GLY A 179 19.36 0.83 -12.34
CA GLY A 179 19.03 2.12 -12.97
C GLY A 179 17.63 2.19 -13.58
N ALA A 180 16.67 1.38 -13.13
CA ALA A 180 15.31 1.47 -13.64
C ALA A 180 14.64 2.76 -13.14
N ARG A 181 14.20 3.63 -14.07
CA ARG A 181 13.48 4.88 -13.73
C ARG A 181 12.21 4.62 -12.92
N GLY A 182 11.59 3.44 -13.04
CA GLY A 182 10.44 3.06 -12.23
C GLY A 182 10.75 3.00 -10.72
N LEU A 183 12.00 2.73 -10.30
CA LEU A 183 12.39 2.80 -8.89
C LEU A 183 12.32 4.24 -8.37
N GLU A 184 12.73 5.21 -9.19
CA GLU A 184 12.65 6.63 -8.83
C GLU A 184 11.19 7.09 -8.69
N ARG A 185 10.29 6.60 -9.56
CA ARG A 185 8.84 6.86 -9.46
C ARG A 185 8.27 6.33 -8.15
N ALA A 186 8.59 5.09 -7.79
CA ALA A 186 8.16 4.47 -6.54
C ALA A 186 8.69 5.23 -5.32
N ALA A 187 9.97 5.59 -5.31
CA ALA A 187 10.58 6.36 -4.22
C ALA A 187 9.92 7.74 -4.05
N LYS A 188 9.62 8.44 -5.15
CA LYS A 188 8.90 9.73 -5.12
C LYS A 188 7.49 9.61 -4.54
N ALA A 189 6.83 8.46 -4.75
CA ALA A 189 5.53 8.15 -4.17
C ALA A 189 5.61 7.61 -2.72
N GLY A 190 6.80 7.55 -2.11
CA GLY A 190 6.99 7.04 -0.75
C GLY A 190 6.87 5.52 -0.64
N ILE A 191 6.96 4.79 -1.75
CA ILE A 191 6.82 3.33 -1.80
C ILE A 191 8.19 2.68 -1.59
N PRO A 192 8.31 1.67 -0.69
CA PRO A 192 9.55 0.91 -0.55
C PRO A 192 10.03 0.30 -1.86
N THR A 193 11.34 0.33 -2.09
CA THR A 193 11.96 -0.19 -3.32
C THR A 193 13.06 -1.21 -3.03
N ALA A 194 13.20 -2.21 -3.90
CA ALA A 194 14.33 -3.12 -3.88
C ALA A 194 14.91 -3.33 -5.29
N SER A 195 16.24 -3.36 -5.38
CA SER A 195 16.94 -3.78 -6.59
C SER A 195 17.51 -5.19 -6.41
N ARG A 196 17.18 -6.10 -7.32
CA ARG A 196 17.61 -7.50 -7.34
C ARG A 196 18.16 -7.84 -8.72
N PRO A 197 19.37 -7.38 -9.09
CA PRO A 197 19.97 -7.75 -10.36
C PRO A 197 20.37 -9.22 -10.37
N LEU A 198 20.25 -9.87 -11.53
CA LEU A 198 20.66 -11.27 -11.71
C LEU A 198 22.19 -11.45 -11.79
N LYS A 199 22.92 -10.45 -12.31
CA LYS A 199 24.37 -10.52 -12.57
C LYS A 199 25.21 -11.00 -11.37
N PRO A 200 24.98 -10.56 -10.12
CA PRO A 200 25.74 -11.06 -8.97
C PRO A 200 25.60 -12.57 -8.74
N TYR A 201 24.47 -13.17 -9.09
CA TYR A 201 24.27 -14.61 -8.97
C TYR A 201 25.05 -15.36 -10.05
N THR A 202 24.89 -14.95 -11.31
CA THR A 202 25.56 -15.61 -12.43
C THR A 202 27.07 -15.44 -12.36
N SER A 203 27.57 -14.28 -11.94
CA SER A 203 29.01 -14.06 -11.71
C SER A 203 29.59 -14.90 -10.58
N ALA A 204 28.76 -15.33 -9.61
CA ALA A 204 29.16 -16.23 -8.53
C ALA A 204 28.95 -17.72 -8.87
N GLY A 205 28.60 -18.05 -10.12
CA GLY A 205 28.30 -19.42 -10.54
C GLY A 205 27.01 -20.01 -9.96
N ARG A 206 26.15 -19.18 -9.35
CA ARG A 206 24.86 -19.60 -8.80
C ARG A 206 23.83 -19.80 -9.90
N LYS A 207 22.90 -20.72 -9.66
CA LYS A 207 21.84 -21.05 -10.62
C LYS A 207 20.75 -19.96 -10.65
N ARG A 208 20.01 -19.90 -11.76
CA ARG A 208 18.93 -18.92 -11.92
C ARG A 208 17.79 -19.17 -10.95
N GLU A 209 17.53 -20.43 -10.64
CA GLU A 209 16.48 -20.87 -9.72
C GLU A 209 16.75 -20.38 -8.29
N GLU A 210 18.02 -20.25 -7.90
CA GLU A 210 18.39 -19.65 -6.60
C GLU A 210 18.02 -18.17 -6.54
N TYR A 211 18.28 -17.43 -7.64
CA TYR A 211 17.89 -16.03 -7.75
C TYR A 211 16.36 -15.86 -7.68
N ASP A 212 15.62 -16.69 -8.41
CA ASP A 212 14.16 -16.63 -8.44
C ASP A 212 13.55 -17.03 -7.07
N ALA A 213 14.15 -17.99 -6.35
CA ALA A 213 13.75 -18.35 -4.99
C ALA A 213 13.99 -17.21 -3.98
N ASP A 214 15.16 -16.56 -4.05
CA ASP A 214 15.49 -15.40 -3.20
C ASP A 214 14.58 -14.20 -3.53
N LEU A 215 14.24 -14.01 -4.81
CA LEU A 215 13.29 -12.99 -5.25
C LEU A 215 11.89 -13.26 -4.70
N ALA A 216 11.41 -14.51 -4.75
CA ALA A 216 10.12 -14.89 -4.17
C ALA A 216 10.07 -14.67 -2.66
N GLN A 217 11.15 -15.01 -1.96
CA GLN A 217 11.26 -14.79 -0.52
C GLN A 217 11.12 -13.30 -0.16
N LEU A 218 11.82 -12.41 -0.87
CA LEU A 218 11.70 -10.96 -0.70
C LEU A 218 10.25 -10.49 -0.92
N VAL A 219 9.61 -10.98 -1.98
CA VAL A 219 8.23 -10.59 -2.31
C VAL A 219 7.27 -11.07 -1.22
N LEU A 220 7.42 -12.30 -0.72
CA LEU A 220 6.59 -12.85 0.36
C LEU A 220 6.74 -12.10 1.69
N GLU A 221 7.94 -11.57 2.00
CA GLU A 221 8.18 -10.75 3.19
C GLU A 221 7.34 -9.46 3.20
N ALA A 222 6.98 -8.94 2.01
CA ALA A 222 6.06 -7.81 1.88
C ALA A 222 4.58 -8.20 2.04
N ALA A 223 4.27 -9.50 2.21
CA ALA A 223 2.94 -10.08 2.35
C ALA A 223 1.91 -9.55 1.32
N PRO A 224 2.16 -9.75 0.01
CA PRO A 224 1.25 -9.32 -1.06
C PRO A 224 -0.03 -10.13 -1.08
N ASP A 225 -1.14 -9.45 -1.39
CA ASP A 225 -2.38 -10.09 -1.87
C ASP A 225 -2.31 -10.35 -3.38
N LEU A 226 -1.51 -9.56 -4.11
CA LEU A 226 -1.30 -9.64 -5.55
C LEU A 226 0.12 -9.20 -5.94
N VAL A 227 0.76 -9.96 -6.82
CA VAL A 227 2.02 -9.60 -7.47
C VAL A 227 1.73 -9.19 -8.92
N VAL A 228 2.19 -8.02 -9.33
CA VAL A 228 1.97 -7.48 -10.67
C VAL A 228 3.29 -7.32 -11.41
N LEU A 229 3.44 -8.00 -12.55
CA LEU A 229 4.57 -7.83 -13.45
C LEU A 229 4.25 -6.69 -14.43
N ALA A 230 4.85 -5.52 -14.20
CA ALA A 230 4.62 -4.30 -14.97
C ALA A 230 5.86 -3.96 -15.81
N GLY A 231 6.03 -4.69 -16.92
CA GLY A 231 7.25 -4.59 -17.74
C GLY A 231 8.46 -5.28 -17.10
N TRP A 232 8.22 -6.43 -16.48
CA TRP A 232 9.26 -7.33 -15.98
C TRP A 232 9.82 -8.17 -17.13
N MET A 233 11.13 -8.07 -17.38
CA MET A 233 11.75 -8.64 -18.59
C MET A 233 12.43 -10.00 -18.36
N HIS A 234 12.08 -10.70 -17.29
CA HIS A 234 12.68 -11.99 -16.93
C HIS A 234 11.59 -13.05 -16.77
N VAL A 235 11.74 -14.18 -17.46
CA VAL A 235 10.88 -15.36 -17.20
C VAL A 235 11.10 -15.81 -15.75
N LEU A 236 10.01 -16.00 -15.01
CA LEU A 236 10.02 -16.49 -13.63
C LEU A 236 9.95 -18.01 -13.64
N SER A 237 10.92 -18.68 -13.02
CA SER A 237 10.92 -20.13 -12.89
C SER A 237 9.90 -20.62 -11.87
N SER A 238 9.67 -21.94 -11.87
CA SER A 238 8.84 -22.62 -10.86
C SER A 238 9.31 -22.35 -9.43
N ALA A 239 10.60 -22.07 -9.21
CA ALA A 239 11.16 -21.73 -7.90
C ALA A 239 10.55 -20.44 -7.32
N PHE A 240 10.11 -19.52 -8.19
CA PHE A 240 9.32 -18.35 -7.80
C PHE A 240 7.83 -18.69 -7.74
N LEU A 241 7.26 -19.22 -8.82
CA LEU A 241 5.80 -19.34 -8.98
C LEU A 241 5.15 -20.28 -7.95
N GLN A 242 5.80 -21.38 -7.59
CA GLN A 242 5.27 -22.35 -6.61
C GLN A 242 5.18 -21.79 -5.17
N ARG A 243 5.76 -20.61 -4.91
CA ARG A 243 5.68 -19.94 -3.62
C ARG A 243 4.41 -19.12 -3.43
N PHE A 244 3.64 -18.93 -4.51
CA PHE A 244 2.42 -18.13 -4.51
C PHE A 244 1.22 -19.03 -4.80
N GLU A 245 0.07 -18.66 -4.24
CA GLU A 245 -1.19 -19.31 -4.59
C GLU A 245 -1.51 -19.10 -6.08
N HIS A 246 -2.26 -20.04 -6.66
CA HIS A 246 -2.75 -19.87 -8.03
C HIS A 246 -3.50 -18.55 -8.17
N GLY A 247 -3.23 -17.81 -9.25
CA GLY A 247 -3.86 -16.51 -9.51
C GLY A 247 -3.38 -15.35 -8.62
N ALA A 248 -2.28 -15.50 -7.87
CA ALA A 248 -1.69 -14.41 -7.08
C ALA A 248 -0.64 -13.59 -7.85
N VAL A 249 -0.27 -13.99 -9.07
CA VAL A 249 0.71 -13.31 -9.92
C VAL A 249 0.08 -13.03 -11.28
N ILE A 250 0.09 -11.77 -11.71
CA ILE A 250 -0.43 -11.34 -13.01
C ILE A 250 0.64 -10.61 -13.80
N ASN A 251 0.59 -10.71 -15.13
CA ASN A 251 1.50 -10.04 -16.04
C ASN A 251 0.74 -9.29 -17.12
N LEU A 252 1.24 -8.11 -17.47
CA LEU A 252 0.83 -7.39 -18.67
C LEU A 252 1.77 -7.75 -19.82
N HIS A 253 1.19 -8.19 -20.93
CA HIS A 253 1.88 -8.49 -22.19
C HIS A 253 1.32 -7.61 -23.33
N PRO A 254 2.18 -6.92 -24.11
CA PRO A 254 1.76 -6.05 -25.23
C PRO A 254 1.40 -6.82 -26.50
N ALA A 255 0.55 -7.83 -26.38
CA ALA A 255 -0.09 -8.50 -27.50
C ALA A 255 -1.43 -9.14 -27.08
N LEU A 256 -2.22 -9.54 -28.07
CA LEU A 256 -3.41 -10.38 -27.85
C LEU A 256 -3.02 -11.80 -27.43
N PRO A 257 -3.91 -12.54 -26.74
CA PRO A 257 -3.61 -13.89 -26.26
C PRO A 257 -3.13 -14.81 -27.39
N GLY A 258 -1.96 -15.42 -27.17
CA GLY A 258 -1.32 -16.34 -28.11
C GLY A 258 -0.69 -15.72 -29.34
N ALA A 259 -0.73 -14.39 -29.47
CA ALA A 259 -0.01 -13.63 -30.48
C ALA A 259 1.28 -13.06 -29.88
N PHE A 260 2.38 -13.14 -30.64
CA PHE A 260 3.64 -12.47 -30.33
C PHE A 260 4.17 -12.69 -28.89
N ASP A 261 4.14 -13.92 -28.36
CA ASP A 261 4.68 -14.24 -27.02
C ASP A 261 6.17 -13.90 -26.91
N GLY A 262 6.60 -13.50 -25.72
CA GLY A 262 7.99 -13.19 -25.42
C GLY A 262 8.42 -11.77 -25.83
N ALA A 263 9.74 -11.58 -25.91
CA ALA A 263 10.34 -10.25 -26.09
C ALA A 263 9.97 -9.57 -27.43
N ASP A 264 10.06 -8.25 -27.47
CA ASP A 264 9.81 -7.42 -28.68
C ASP A 264 8.45 -7.72 -29.35
N ALA A 265 7.38 -7.88 -28.55
CA ALA A 265 6.05 -8.19 -29.08
C ALA A 265 5.50 -7.04 -29.96
N ILE A 266 5.67 -5.78 -29.55
CA ILE A 266 5.25 -4.60 -30.31
C ILE A 266 5.99 -4.52 -31.65
N GLY A 267 7.32 -4.66 -31.64
CA GLY A 267 8.13 -4.65 -32.86
C GLY A 267 7.78 -5.79 -33.80
N ARG A 268 7.51 -7.00 -33.28
CA ARG A 268 7.04 -8.14 -34.10
C ARG A 268 5.64 -7.91 -34.68
N ALA A 269 4.72 -7.34 -33.91
CA ALA A 269 3.39 -6.99 -34.38
C ALA A 269 3.46 -5.96 -35.52
N TYR A 270 4.28 -4.93 -35.37
CA TYR A 270 4.51 -3.94 -36.41
C TYR A 270 5.13 -4.54 -37.68
N ARG A 271 6.15 -5.41 -37.55
CA ARG A 271 6.73 -6.13 -38.70
C ARG A 271 5.68 -7.00 -39.43
N ALA A 272 4.88 -7.75 -38.68
CA ALA A 272 3.80 -8.55 -39.24
C ALA A 272 2.73 -7.69 -39.94
N TYR A 273 2.44 -6.50 -39.43
CA TYR A 273 1.57 -5.52 -40.09
C TYR A 273 2.16 -5.03 -41.42
N LYS A 274 3.45 -4.68 -41.46
CA LYS A 274 4.13 -4.28 -42.71
C LYS A 274 4.11 -5.38 -43.77
N GLU A 275 4.07 -6.64 -43.34
CA GLU A 275 3.93 -7.82 -44.20
C GLU A 275 2.46 -8.18 -44.53
N CYS A 276 1.50 -7.32 -44.17
CA CYS A 276 0.06 -7.52 -44.36
C CYS A 276 -0.51 -8.78 -43.68
N LYS A 277 0.16 -9.31 -42.66
CA LYS A 277 -0.26 -10.54 -41.95
C LYS A 277 -1.27 -10.26 -40.83
N VAL A 278 -1.24 -9.06 -40.25
CA VAL A 278 -2.14 -8.62 -39.19
C VAL A 278 -2.61 -7.19 -39.47
N LYS A 279 -3.73 -6.79 -38.87
CA LYS A 279 -4.25 -5.40 -38.91
C LYS A 279 -4.36 -4.76 -37.53
N SER A 280 -4.17 -5.56 -36.49
CA SER A 280 -4.30 -5.16 -35.09
C SER A 280 -3.35 -5.99 -34.23
N THR A 281 -3.12 -5.48 -33.03
CA THR A 281 -2.45 -6.13 -31.90
C THR A 281 -3.28 -5.83 -30.66
N GLY A 282 -2.69 -5.83 -29.47
CA GLY A 282 -3.39 -5.44 -28.26
C GLY A 282 -2.52 -5.44 -27.02
N GLY A 283 -3.17 -5.30 -25.88
CA GLY A 283 -2.61 -5.62 -24.58
C GLY A 283 -3.41 -6.73 -23.92
N THR A 284 -2.73 -7.60 -23.19
CA THR A 284 -3.37 -8.65 -22.38
C THR A 284 -2.79 -8.61 -20.98
N VAL A 285 -3.66 -8.66 -19.97
CA VAL A 285 -3.25 -9.01 -18.62
C VAL A 285 -3.71 -10.42 -18.34
N HIS A 286 -2.79 -11.30 -17.92
CA HIS A 286 -3.06 -12.72 -17.71
C HIS A 286 -2.44 -13.21 -16.40
N TYR A 287 -2.91 -14.35 -15.90
CA TYR A 287 -2.26 -15.03 -14.79
C TYR A 287 -0.92 -15.61 -15.23
N VAL A 288 0.10 -15.53 -14.39
CA VAL A 288 1.44 -16.03 -14.73
C VAL A 288 1.51 -17.53 -14.47
N ILE A 289 1.89 -18.28 -15.50
CA ILE A 289 2.22 -19.71 -15.46
C ILE A 289 3.66 -19.92 -15.96
N PRO A 290 4.25 -21.13 -15.83
CA PRO A 290 5.61 -21.40 -16.33
C PRO A 290 5.78 -21.13 -17.83
N GLU A 291 4.73 -21.35 -18.62
CA GLU A 291 4.67 -21.04 -20.04
C GLU A 291 4.54 -19.53 -20.28
N VAL A 292 5.50 -18.98 -21.02
CA VAL A 292 5.63 -17.53 -21.27
C VAL A 292 4.39 -16.99 -21.99
N ASP A 293 3.72 -16.00 -21.38
CA ASP A 293 2.55 -15.28 -21.91
C ASP A 293 1.34 -16.16 -22.29
N ARG A 294 1.26 -17.39 -21.76
CA ARG A 294 0.24 -18.39 -22.10
C ARG A 294 -0.78 -18.69 -21.00
N GLY A 295 -0.72 -17.94 -19.90
CA GLY A 295 -1.71 -18.09 -18.83
C GLY A 295 -3.08 -17.57 -19.22
N GLU A 296 -4.09 -17.95 -18.43
CA GLU A 296 -5.47 -17.55 -18.66
C GLU A 296 -5.60 -16.01 -18.67
N PRO A 297 -6.16 -15.42 -19.74
CA PRO A 297 -6.40 -13.98 -19.82
C PRO A 297 -7.40 -13.51 -18.75
N ILE A 298 -7.08 -12.40 -18.10
CA ILE A 298 -7.97 -11.70 -17.16
C ILE A 298 -8.72 -10.61 -17.92
N LEU A 299 -7.98 -9.76 -18.64
CA LEU A 299 -8.52 -8.74 -19.53
C LEU A 299 -7.63 -8.62 -20.77
N THR A 300 -8.27 -8.32 -21.89
CA THR A 300 -7.60 -8.10 -23.17
C THR A 300 -8.23 -6.88 -23.83
N GLN A 301 -7.41 -6.09 -24.51
CA GLN A 301 -7.87 -4.98 -25.32
C GLN A 301 -7.14 -4.96 -26.65
N GLU A 302 -7.91 -4.98 -27.74
CA GLU A 302 -7.40 -4.86 -29.09
C GLU A 302 -6.97 -3.41 -29.39
N VAL A 303 -5.89 -3.29 -30.16
CA VAL A 303 -5.31 -2.02 -30.63
C VAL A 303 -5.12 -2.13 -32.14
N ALA A 304 -5.85 -1.32 -32.89
CA ALA A 304 -5.70 -1.24 -34.34
C ALA A 304 -4.31 -0.67 -34.71
N ILE A 305 -3.75 -1.16 -35.83
CA ILE A 305 -2.55 -0.60 -36.46
C ILE A 305 -3.00 0.16 -37.71
N TYR A 306 -2.78 1.48 -37.74
CA TYR A 306 -3.22 2.34 -38.83
C TYR A 306 -2.18 2.43 -39.95
N PRO A 307 -2.61 2.66 -41.20
CA PRO A 307 -1.69 2.82 -42.34
C PRO A 307 -0.67 3.95 -42.19
N THR A 308 -0.99 4.95 -41.37
CA THR A 308 -0.15 6.12 -41.11
C THR A 308 0.82 5.93 -39.95
N ASP A 309 0.72 4.82 -39.21
CA ASP A 309 1.55 4.60 -38.03
C ASP A 309 3.00 4.32 -38.41
N ASP A 310 3.92 4.96 -37.69
CA ASP A 310 5.23 4.38 -37.45
C ASP A 310 5.24 3.47 -36.20
N LEU A 311 6.39 2.87 -35.89
CA LEU A 311 6.52 1.99 -34.72
C LEU A 311 6.25 2.74 -33.42
N LYS A 312 6.67 4.00 -33.32
CA LYS A 312 6.53 4.82 -32.13
C LYS A 312 5.06 5.19 -31.90
N ASP A 313 4.33 5.52 -32.96
CA ASP A 313 2.88 5.78 -32.88
C ASP A 313 2.12 4.56 -32.34
N LEU A 314 2.50 3.36 -32.79
CA LEU A 314 1.93 2.11 -32.30
C LEU A 314 2.30 1.84 -30.83
N GLU A 315 3.57 2.02 -30.46
CA GLU A 315 4.05 1.87 -29.09
C GLU A 315 3.30 2.81 -28.12
N GLU A 316 3.17 4.09 -28.47
CA GLU A 316 2.45 5.08 -27.66
C GLU A 316 0.98 4.69 -27.47
N ARG A 317 0.32 4.20 -28.54
CA ARG A 317 -1.07 3.75 -28.47
C ARG A 317 -1.25 2.51 -27.61
N ILE A 318 -0.37 1.52 -27.76
CA ILE A 318 -0.39 0.32 -26.92
C ILE A 318 -0.18 0.71 -25.46
N HIS A 319 0.83 1.54 -25.15
CA HIS A 319 1.09 1.99 -23.79
C HIS A 319 -0.09 2.74 -23.16
N ALA A 320 -0.81 3.57 -23.92
CA ALA A 320 -2.01 4.24 -23.42
C ALA A 320 -3.11 3.23 -23.00
N VAL A 321 -3.27 2.16 -23.78
CA VAL A 321 -4.18 1.05 -23.46
C VAL A 321 -3.71 0.27 -22.23
N GLU A 322 -2.41 -0.05 -22.16
CA GLU A 322 -1.82 -0.81 -21.07
C GLU A 322 -2.08 -0.19 -19.69
N HIS A 323 -2.01 1.14 -19.58
CA HIS A 323 -2.16 1.85 -18.31
C HIS A 323 -3.55 1.61 -17.71
N SER A 324 -4.59 1.72 -18.53
CA SER A 324 -5.96 1.40 -18.12
C SER A 324 -6.12 -0.10 -17.86
N LEU A 325 -5.60 -0.93 -18.76
CA LEU A 325 -5.78 -2.39 -18.71
C LEU A 325 -5.18 -3.00 -17.44
N ILE A 326 -3.97 -2.60 -17.05
CA ILE A 326 -3.29 -3.14 -15.86
C ILE A 326 -4.00 -2.78 -14.56
N VAL A 327 -4.57 -1.57 -14.47
CA VAL A 327 -5.32 -1.10 -13.30
C VAL A 327 -6.64 -1.88 -13.18
N GLN A 328 -7.40 -1.98 -14.27
CA GLN A 328 -8.66 -2.71 -14.29
C GLN A 328 -8.46 -4.20 -13.98
N ALA A 329 -7.43 -4.82 -14.56
CA ALA A 329 -7.14 -6.22 -14.32
C ALA A 329 -6.70 -6.47 -12.87
N ALA A 330 -5.82 -5.63 -12.31
CA ALA A 330 -5.42 -5.73 -10.91
C ALA A 330 -6.62 -5.62 -9.96
N LYS A 331 -7.55 -4.69 -10.24
CA LYS A 331 -8.79 -4.53 -9.49
C LYS A 331 -9.66 -5.78 -9.57
N ALA A 332 -9.94 -6.27 -10.78
CA ALA A 332 -10.74 -7.47 -11.01
C ALA A 332 -10.15 -8.70 -10.30
N THR A 333 -8.82 -8.88 -10.36
CA THR A 333 -8.13 -9.96 -9.66
C THR A 333 -8.28 -9.85 -8.15
N LEU A 334 -8.09 -8.66 -7.57
CA LEU A 334 -8.27 -8.45 -6.13
C LEU A 334 -9.71 -8.72 -5.67
N GLU A 335 -10.70 -8.33 -6.47
CA GLU A 335 -12.11 -8.60 -6.19
C GLU A 335 -12.43 -10.10 -6.28
N ALA A 336 -11.90 -10.80 -7.27
CA ALA A 336 -12.06 -12.25 -7.41
C ALA A 336 -11.43 -13.01 -6.24
N ARG A 337 -10.27 -12.56 -5.73
CA ARG A 337 -9.55 -13.19 -4.60
C ARG A 337 -10.21 -12.96 -3.24
N ARG A 338 -11.18 -12.04 -3.13
CA ARG A 338 -11.93 -11.79 -1.88
C ARG A 338 -13.17 -12.67 -1.75
N LYS A 339 -13.62 -13.32 -2.82
CA LYS A 339 -14.79 -14.21 -2.87
C LYS A 339 -14.40 -15.63 -2.47
#